data_AF-A0A7K6TLM5-F1
#
_entry.id   AF-A0A7K6TLM5-F1
#
_cell.length_a   1.000
_cell.length_b   1.000
_cell.length_c   1.000
_cell.angle_alpha   90.00
_cell.angle_beta   90.00
_cell.angle_gamma   90.00
#
_symmetry.space_group_name_H-M   'P 1'
#
loop_
_entity.id
_entity.type
_entity.pdbx_description
1 polymer ?
#
loop_
_entity_poly.entity_id
_entity_poly.type
_entity_poly.pdbx_seq_one_letter_code
_entity_poly.pdbx_strand_id
1 'polypeptide(L)'
;TDTARLVVAFGTDDTVQFFKGQRFSKSLFLMRYRGPSDSTDPKIFFTYDLTLDNFAVPVEETKYACTFMPLPMVKQKHHIYKVNLQAVLLGEKQGQDRLAPSVTCTGLSFTAL
;
A
#
# COMPACT_ATOMS: atom_id res chain seq x y z
N THR A 1 11.20 -20.90 -2.94
CA THR A 1 10.73 -19.52 -3.24
C THR A 1 9.23 -19.58 -3.33
N ASP A 2 8.52 -18.96 -2.38
CA ASP A 2 7.07 -19.12 -2.25
C ASP A 2 6.26 -18.14 -3.14
N THR A 3 6.97 -17.23 -3.79
CA THR A 3 6.42 -16.30 -4.78
C THR A 3 6.41 -16.97 -6.16
N ALA A 4 5.23 -17.14 -6.73
CA ALA A 4 5.05 -17.61 -8.10
C ALA A 4 4.94 -16.42 -9.06
N ARG A 5 5.51 -16.55 -10.27
CA ARG A 5 5.35 -15.57 -11.34
C ARG A 5 4.29 -16.05 -12.31
N LEU A 6 3.10 -15.47 -12.24
CA LEU A 6 2.02 -15.74 -13.18
C LEU A 6 2.28 -14.97 -14.46
N VAL A 7 2.23 -15.66 -15.59
CA VAL A 7 2.24 -15.05 -16.91
C VAL A 7 0.85 -15.19 -17.49
N VAL A 8 0.25 -14.07 -17.85
CA VAL A 8 -1.08 -14.01 -18.46
C VAL A 8 -0.89 -13.46 -19.87
N ALA A 9 -1.60 -14.06 -20.83
CA ALA A 9 -1.75 -13.49 -22.14
C ALA A 9 -3.21 -13.64 -22.58
N PHE A 10 -3.69 -12.70 -23.39
CA PHE A 10 -5.01 -12.79 -24.00
C PHE A 10 -4.89 -12.64 -25.52
N GLY A 11 -5.73 -13.35 -26.27
CA GLY A 11 -5.86 -13.19 -27.71
C GLY A 11 -7.13 -12.40 -28.05
N THR A 12 -7.13 -11.72 -29.20
CA THR A 12 -8.32 -11.03 -29.74
C THR A 12 -9.09 -11.87 -30.75
N ASP A 13 -8.53 -13.01 -31.14
CA ASP A 13 -9.01 -13.95 -32.15
C ASP A 13 -8.68 -15.40 -31.74
N ASP A 14 -9.17 -16.38 -32.49
CA ASP A 14 -8.94 -17.82 -32.23
C ASP A 14 -7.51 -18.28 -32.59
N THR A 15 -6.62 -17.34 -32.95
CA THR A 15 -5.23 -17.66 -33.27
C THR A 15 -4.36 -17.50 -32.03
N VAL A 16 -3.47 -18.47 -31.81
CA VAL A 16 -2.50 -18.42 -30.69
C VAL A 16 -1.31 -17.56 -31.11
N GLN A 17 -1.52 -16.25 -31.24
CA GLN A 17 -0.47 -15.28 -31.52
C GLN A 17 -0.31 -14.32 -30.34
N PHE A 18 0.79 -14.46 -29.60
CA PHE A 18 1.10 -13.62 -28.45
C PHE A 18 1.83 -12.36 -28.89
N PHE A 19 1.10 -11.30 -29.22
CA PHE A 19 1.69 -10.03 -29.67
C PHE A 19 2.24 -9.19 -28.50
N LYS A 20 3.17 -8.28 -28.83
CA LYS A 20 3.74 -7.30 -27.90
C LYS A 20 2.60 -6.42 -27.35
N GLY A 21 2.41 -6.43 -26.03
CA GLY A 21 1.34 -5.68 -25.34
C GLY A 21 0.14 -6.52 -24.90
N GLN A 22 0.06 -7.80 -25.29
CA GLN A 22 -1.02 -8.71 -24.87
C GLN A 22 -0.55 -9.76 -23.84
N ARG A 23 0.69 -9.64 -23.37
CA ARG A 23 1.31 -10.53 -22.37
C ARG A 23 1.78 -9.72 -21.17
N PHE A 24 1.40 -10.16 -19.98
CA PHE A 24 1.72 -9.53 -18.71
C PHE A 24 2.23 -10.57 -17.72
N SER A 25 3.10 -10.16 -16.81
CA SER A 25 3.54 -11.01 -15.71
C SER A 25 3.26 -10.36 -14.37
N LYS A 26 2.68 -11.12 -13.44
CA LYS A 26 2.38 -10.68 -12.08
C LYS A 26 2.95 -11.68 -11.07
N SER A 27 3.70 -11.18 -10.11
CA SER A 27 4.15 -11.98 -8.97
C SER A 27 3.00 -12.11 -7.97
N LEU A 28 2.76 -13.34 -7.52
CA LEU A 28 1.71 -13.66 -6.56
C LEU A 28 2.18 -14.75 -5.60
N PHE A 29 1.63 -14.73 -4.40
CA PHE A 29 1.92 -15.72 -3.38
C PHE A 29 0.79 -16.75 -3.37
N LEU A 30 1.05 -17.96 -3.90
CA LEU A 30 0.03 -19.00 -4.03
C LEU A 30 -0.32 -19.67 -2.71
N MET A 31 0.65 -19.75 -1.79
CA MET A 31 0.52 -20.48 -0.52
C MET A 31 0.07 -19.58 0.62
N ARG A 32 -0.89 -18.67 0.39
CA ARG A 32 -1.36 -17.73 1.41
C ARG A 32 -2.20 -18.45 2.46
N TYR A 33 -1.57 -18.93 3.51
CA TYR A 33 -2.26 -19.37 4.73
C TYR A 33 -2.86 -18.15 5.43
N ARG A 34 -4.16 -18.21 5.71
CA ARG A 34 -4.83 -17.27 6.61
C ARG A 34 -5.22 -18.03 7.85
N GLY A 35 -4.68 -17.64 8.99
CA GLY A 35 -5.07 -18.20 10.27
C GLY A 35 -6.48 -17.76 10.65
N PRO A 36 -7.18 -18.48 11.55
CA PRO A 36 -8.48 -18.04 12.08
C PRO A 36 -8.43 -16.64 12.71
N SER A 37 -7.28 -16.26 13.27
CA SER A 37 -7.01 -14.93 13.84
C SER A 37 -6.95 -13.80 12.81
N ASP A 38 -6.68 -14.11 11.53
CA ASP A 38 -6.57 -13.12 10.46
C ASP A 38 -7.94 -12.71 9.89
N SER A 39 -9.02 -13.35 10.35
CA SER A 39 -10.35 -13.25 9.75
C SER A 39 -11.38 -12.47 10.56
N THR A 40 -11.13 -12.16 11.83
CA THR A 40 -12.11 -11.47 12.67
C THR A 40 -11.50 -10.23 13.30
N ASP A 41 -11.90 -9.08 12.78
CA ASP A 41 -11.70 -7.81 13.49
C ASP A 41 -12.34 -7.93 14.90
N PRO A 42 -11.71 -7.36 15.92
CA PRO A 42 -12.25 -7.37 17.27
C PRO A 42 -13.57 -6.60 17.32
N LYS A 43 -14.41 -6.89 18.32
CA LYS A 43 -15.75 -6.26 18.44
C LYS A 43 -15.70 -4.73 18.58
N ILE A 44 -14.63 -4.20 19.16
CA ILE A 44 -14.43 -2.77 19.38
C ILE A 44 -13.01 -2.43 18.91
N PHE A 45 -12.92 -1.60 17.87
CA PHE A 45 -11.65 -1.07 17.38
C PHE A 45 -11.80 0.37 16.93
N PHE A 46 -10.67 1.06 16.89
CA PHE A 46 -10.54 2.41 16.37
C PHE A 46 -9.45 2.42 15.30
N THR A 47 -9.72 3.08 14.18
CA THR A 47 -8.74 3.26 13.11
C THR A 47 -8.30 4.72 13.09
N TYR A 48 -6.99 4.94 13.03
CA TYR A 48 -6.40 6.26 12.88
C TYR A 48 -5.48 6.29 11.68
N ASP A 49 -5.69 7.29 10.84
CA ASP A 49 -4.85 7.55 9.69
C ASP A 49 -3.66 8.39 10.13
N LEU A 50 -2.47 7.78 10.01
CA LEU A 50 -1.21 8.47 10.22
C LEU A 50 -0.65 8.89 8.88
N THR A 51 -0.87 10.14 8.49
CA THR A 51 -0.43 10.70 7.21
C THR A 51 0.92 11.40 7.33
N LEU A 52 1.77 11.23 6.32
CA LEU A 52 2.89 12.11 6.07
C LEU A 52 2.42 13.17 5.08
N ASP A 53 1.93 14.30 5.57
CA ASP A 53 1.40 15.35 4.71
C ASP A 53 2.53 16.24 4.14
N ASN A 54 2.35 16.70 2.90
CA ASN A 54 3.23 17.68 2.24
C ASN A 54 4.71 17.26 2.13
N PHE A 55 4.99 15.95 2.04
CA PHE A 55 6.35 15.49 1.77
C PHE A 55 6.69 15.65 0.30
N ALA A 56 7.47 16.68 -0.02
CA ALA A 56 8.04 16.86 -1.35
C ALA A 56 9.09 15.76 -1.61
N VAL A 57 8.77 14.80 -2.47
CA VAL A 57 9.74 13.80 -2.91
C VAL A 57 10.79 14.49 -3.77
N PRO A 58 12.07 14.47 -3.35
CA PRO A 58 13.12 15.14 -4.11
C PRO A 58 13.44 14.39 -5.40
N VAL A 59 14.15 15.07 -6.31
CA VAL A 59 14.50 14.56 -7.65
C VAL A 59 15.63 13.53 -7.60
N GLU A 60 16.32 13.39 -6.47
CA GLU A 60 17.35 12.36 -6.28
C GLU A 60 16.78 10.94 -6.42
N GLU A 61 17.60 10.00 -6.93
CA GLU A 61 17.18 8.63 -7.27
C GLU A 61 16.62 7.85 -6.06
N THR A 62 17.14 8.08 -4.86
CA THR A 62 16.63 7.47 -3.63
C THR A 62 16.68 8.46 -2.46
N LYS A 63 15.56 8.57 -1.73
CA LYS A 63 15.47 9.38 -0.51
C LYS A 63 14.71 8.62 0.57
N TYR A 64 15.26 8.61 1.77
CA TYR A 64 14.58 8.13 2.97
C TYR A 64 14.04 9.32 3.77
N ALA A 65 12.81 9.20 4.23
CA ALA A 65 12.14 10.19 5.06
C ALA A 65 11.71 9.54 6.38
N CYS A 66 12.06 10.20 7.49
CA CYS A 66 11.59 9.82 8.82
C CYS A 66 10.91 11.05 9.43
N THR A 67 9.72 10.86 9.99
CA THR A 67 8.99 11.91 10.70
C THR A 67 8.47 11.39 12.03
N PHE A 68 8.26 12.29 12.98
CA PHE A 68 7.51 11.99 14.19
C PHE A 68 6.01 12.20 13.90
N MET A 69 5.24 11.12 13.89
CA MET A 69 3.79 11.19 13.71
C MET A 69 3.10 11.27 15.09
N PRO A 70 2.26 12.28 15.35
CA PRO A 70 1.54 12.36 16.61
C PRO A 70 0.52 11.22 16.68
N LEU A 71 0.60 10.43 17.74
CA LEU A 71 -0.43 9.43 18.04
C LEU A 71 -1.65 10.10 18.69
N PRO A 72 -2.85 9.58 18.47
CA PRO A 72 -4.06 10.08 19.11
C PRO A 72 -3.95 9.94 20.63
N MET A 73 -4.43 10.95 21.36
CA MET A 73 -4.50 10.89 22.83
C MET A 73 -5.58 9.91 23.25
N VAL A 74 -5.17 8.78 23.82
CA VAL A 74 -6.05 7.73 24.32
C VAL A 74 -6.06 7.69 25.84
N LYS A 75 -7.24 7.47 26.44
CA LYS A 75 -7.41 7.42 27.90
C LYS A 75 -6.93 6.12 28.54
N GLN A 76 -6.78 5.07 27.74
CA GLN A 76 -6.39 3.73 28.17
C GLN A 76 -5.41 3.11 27.18
N LYS A 77 -4.74 2.02 27.59
CA LYS A 77 -3.80 1.31 26.73
C LYS A 77 -4.54 0.61 25.61
N HIS A 78 -4.01 0.70 24.40
CA HIS A 78 -4.52 0.01 23.22
C HIS A 78 -3.45 -0.90 22.63
N HIS A 79 -3.85 -1.97 21.97
CA HIS A 79 -2.97 -2.82 21.15
C HIS A 79 -3.23 -2.54 19.67
N ILE A 80 -2.17 -2.29 18.92
CA ILE A 80 -2.23 -2.26 17.45
C ILE A 80 -2.34 -3.71 16.99
N TYR A 81 -3.45 -4.06 16.35
CA TYR A 81 -3.68 -5.42 15.85
C TYR A 81 -3.60 -5.50 14.33
N LYS A 82 -3.73 -4.35 13.64
CA LYS A 82 -3.71 -4.28 12.18
C LYS A 82 -3.10 -2.97 11.72
N VAL A 83 -2.21 -3.07 10.74
CA VAL A 83 -1.58 -1.95 10.05
C VAL A 83 -1.92 -2.08 8.58
N ASN A 84 -2.56 -1.05 8.03
CA ASN A 84 -2.74 -0.92 6.60
C ASN A 84 -1.63 0.00 6.09
N LEU A 85 -1.18 -0.27 4.88
CA LEU A 85 -0.21 0.56 4.19
C LEU A 85 -0.86 1.00 2.89
N GLN A 86 -1.12 2.29 2.80
CA GLN A 86 -1.52 2.93 1.57
C GLN A 86 -0.43 3.93 1.22
N ALA A 87 0.04 3.89 -0.02
CA ALA A 87 0.97 4.86 -0.58
C ALA A 87 0.26 5.50 -1.78
N VAL A 88 -0.11 6.77 -1.65
CA VAL A 88 -0.69 7.54 -2.76
C VAL A 88 0.36 8.54 -3.22
N LEU A 89 0.66 8.56 -4.51
CA LEU A 89 1.44 9.62 -5.14
C LEU A 89 0.44 10.65 -5.67
N LEU A 90 0.27 11.76 -4.93
CA LEU A 90 -0.49 12.90 -5.44
C LEU A 90 0.44 13.75 -6.29
N GLY A 91 0.04 14.04 -7.52
CA GLY A 91 0.74 14.98 -8.38
C GLY A 91 0.07 16.34 -8.28
N GLU A 92 0.69 17.30 -7.59
CA GLU A 92 0.26 18.70 -7.69
C GLU A 92 0.79 19.29 -9.00
N LYS A 93 -0.10 19.89 -9.80
CA LYS A 93 0.27 20.66 -10.99
C LYS A 93 0.73 22.06 -10.55
N GLN A 94 2.00 22.20 -10.16
CA GLN A 94 2.66 23.49 -10.22
C GLN A 94 3.20 23.73 -11.64
N GLY A 95 3.07 24.98 -12.11
CA GLY A 95 3.37 25.36 -13.49
C GLY A 95 4.78 24.96 -13.94
N GLN A 96 4.84 24.42 -15.16
CA GLN A 96 6.03 24.24 -15.99
C GLN A 96 7.32 23.81 -15.28
N ASP A 97 7.27 22.84 -14.38
CA ASP A 97 8.41 21.97 -14.02
C ASP A 97 7.87 20.73 -13.28
N ARG A 98 8.65 19.64 -13.31
CA ARG A 98 8.24 18.25 -13.00
C ARG A 98 7.31 18.10 -11.76
N LEU A 99 6.27 17.26 -11.90
CA LEU A 99 5.40 16.80 -10.79
C LEU A 99 6.25 16.41 -9.57
N ALA A 100 6.07 17.09 -8.44
CA ALA A 100 6.52 16.59 -7.15
C ALA A 100 5.45 15.60 -6.64
N PRO A 101 5.75 14.29 -6.55
CA PRO A 101 4.83 13.37 -5.91
C PRO A 101 4.86 13.62 -4.40
N SER A 102 3.70 13.81 -3.76
CA SER A 102 3.60 13.69 -2.31
C SER A 102 3.19 12.27 -1.95
N VAL A 103 3.85 11.66 -0.96
CA VAL A 103 3.51 10.32 -0.46
C VAL A 103 2.67 10.43 0.80
N THR A 104 1.42 9.98 0.72
CA THR A 104 0.61 9.74 1.92
C THR A 104 0.75 8.28 2.32
N CYS A 105 1.33 8.01 3.49
CA CYS A 105 1.26 6.71 4.18
C CYS A 105 -0.01 6.69 5.05
N THR A 106 -0.76 5.58 5.18
CA THR A 106 -1.91 5.56 6.14
C THR A 106 -2.26 4.18 6.71
N GLY A 107 -2.61 4.21 8.01
CA GLY A 107 -3.66 3.39 8.64
C GLY A 107 -3.22 2.48 9.79
N LEU A 108 -3.40 2.89 11.05
CA LEU A 108 -3.25 2.03 12.23
C LEU A 108 -4.62 1.70 12.83
N SER A 109 -4.89 0.41 13.06
CA SER A 109 -6.09 -0.03 13.79
C SER A 109 -5.73 -0.56 15.16
N PHE A 110 -6.46 -0.08 16.15
CA PHE A 110 -6.21 -0.26 17.58
C PHE A 110 -7.42 -0.88 18.25
N THR A 111 -7.15 -1.72 19.24
CA THR A 111 -8.17 -2.31 20.11
C THR A 111 -7.89 -1.91 21.54
N ALA A 112 -8.94 -1.46 22.22
CA ALA A 112 -8.89 -1.16 23.65
C ALA A 112 -8.70 -2.44 24.46
N LEU A 113 -7.87 -2.36 25.51
CA LEU A 113 -7.81 -3.40 26.55
C LEU A 113 -8.88 -3.15 27.62
#